data_AF-A0A6L5XHA8-F1
#
_entry.id   AF-A0A6L5XHA8-F1
#
_cell.length_a   1.000
_cell.length_b   1.000
_cell.length_c   1.000
_cell.angle_alpha   90.00
_cell.angle_beta   90.00
_cell.angle_gamma   90.00
#
_symmetry.space_group_name_H-M   'P 1'
#
loop_
_entity.id
_entity.type
_entity.pdbx_description
1 polymer ?
#
loop_
_entity_poly.entity_id
_entity_poly.type
_entity_poly.pdbx_seq_one_letter_code
_entity_poly.pdbx_strand_id
1 'polypeptide(L)'
;MVDQNRQAREVPQNINEEYYQISTEILASFPKYRPPVDLFSFREDIKVLAPYCKKGVRLSNEQVEEVARLCAEGDLFVSRSDHPIYSRHIVKQLDLVLQDNNLKESEIADICIRALVMRFTDFNGQPVKAVFEPLYRDVMVVTEYIWQDKHHINAFVRRLFRRHDPARHAINTMTVGLWLWLQLVSDFRRKDLDRMALALLLHDVGMSKVPTFLLNKQGPLKAEEREKVLLHPLVGVKLMQKMDMAFEELLRACFEHHERMDGSGYPQKIKGPQISRVGRITAIADSFSAMICEKPYGQAKDPVEAVKELAADPQHYDPEMTKLLMSVFATEGFGRFVDMDKSLDEPL
;
A
#
# COMPACT_ATOMS: atom_id res chain seq x y z
N MET A 1 8.89 41.59 2.63
CA MET A 1 10.04 40.66 2.66
C MET A 1 10.01 39.98 4.01
N VAL A 2 9.43 38.78 4.07
CA VAL A 2 9.45 37.93 5.26
C VAL A 2 10.13 36.64 4.82
N ASP A 3 11.15 36.29 5.57
CA ASP A 3 12.21 35.34 5.27
C ASP A 3 11.71 33.96 4.80
N GLN A 4 12.16 33.56 3.61
CA GLN A 4 12.13 32.19 3.13
C GLN A 4 13.46 31.53 3.51
N ASN A 5 13.51 30.84 4.66
CA ASN A 5 14.38 29.72 5.02
C ASN A 5 14.53 29.66 6.55
N ARG A 6 13.78 28.78 7.22
CA ARG A 6 14.24 28.21 8.49
C ARG A 6 14.29 26.70 8.30
N GLN A 7 15.51 26.22 8.05
CA GLN A 7 15.86 24.81 8.22
C GLN A 7 15.42 24.36 9.60
N ALA A 8 14.83 23.16 9.70
CA ALA A 8 14.59 22.51 10.98
C ALA A 8 15.87 22.57 11.83
N ARG A 9 15.76 23.02 13.10
CA ARG A 9 16.90 23.10 14.02
C ARG A 9 17.54 21.71 14.11
N GLU A 10 18.86 21.62 13.92
CA GLU A 10 19.60 20.34 13.93
C GLU A 10 19.55 19.71 15.33
N VAL A 11 18.63 18.76 15.51
CA VAL A 11 18.55 17.90 16.68
C VAL A 11 19.67 16.86 16.60
N PRO A 12 20.40 16.58 17.69
CA PRO A 12 21.40 15.51 17.73
C PRO A 12 20.87 14.16 17.20
N GLN A 13 21.64 13.46 16.36
CA GLN A 13 21.22 12.21 15.71
C GLN A 13 20.74 11.12 16.68
N ASN A 14 21.37 11.02 17.86
CA ASN A 14 21.01 10.05 18.90
C ASN A 14 19.60 10.25 19.46
N ILE A 15 19.04 11.46 19.38
CA ILE A 15 17.66 11.74 19.80
C ILE A 15 16.66 11.20 18.78
N ASN A 16 16.96 11.29 17.48
CA ASN A 16 16.08 10.85 16.40
C ASN A 16 15.97 9.31 16.29
N GLU A 17 16.88 8.58 16.93
CA GLU A 17 16.82 7.12 17.07
C GLU A 17 15.74 6.65 18.05
N GLU A 18 15.42 7.47 19.06
CA GLU A 18 14.45 7.13 20.12
C GLU A 18 13.16 7.96 20.06
N TYR A 19 13.17 9.11 19.38
CA TYR A 19 12.04 10.05 19.33
C TYR A 19 11.77 10.56 17.90
N TYR A 20 10.50 10.91 17.61
CA TYR A 20 10.07 11.66 16.44
C TYR A 20 9.94 13.13 16.83
N GLN A 21 10.58 14.05 16.10
CA GLN A 21 10.14 15.43 16.08
C GLN A 21 8.80 15.48 15.33
N ILE A 22 7.79 16.18 15.84
CA ILE A 22 6.46 16.21 15.18
C ILE A 22 6.14 17.58 14.59
N SER A 23 5.53 17.59 13.41
CA SER A 23 5.07 18.81 12.74
C SER A 23 3.75 19.31 13.30
N THR A 24 3.41 20.57 12.98
CA THR A 24 2.14 21.20 13.37
C THR A 24 0.93 20.46 12.84
N GLU A 25 1.04 19.90 11.64
CA GLU A 25 -0.03 19.15 10.97
C GLU A 25 -0.28 17.81 11.68
N ILE A 26 0.79 17.12 12.06
CA ILE A 26 0.70 15.87 12.83
C ILE A 26 0.12 16.13 14.22
N LEU A 27 0.58 17.19 14.91
CA LEU A 27 0.01 17.59 16.19
C LEU A 27 -1.50 17.90 16.07
N ALA A 28 -1.92 18.57 14.99
CA ALA A 28 -3.32 18.88 14.74
C ALA A 28 -4.19 17.62 14.48
N SER A 29 -3.59 16.51 14.07
CA SER A 29 -4.28 15.22 13.93
C SER A 29 -4.63 14.55 15.28
N PHE A 30 -4.01 15.00 16.38
CA PHE A 30 -4.26 14.49 17.72
C PHE A 30 -5.45 15.19 18.40
N PRO A 31 -6.16 14.54 19.33
CA PRO A 31 -7.18 15.21 20.12
C PRO A 31 -6.58 16.36 20.93
N LYS A 32 -6.99 17.60 20.61
CA LYS A 32 -6.47 18.86 21.16
C LYS A 32 -6.17 18.84 22.65
N TYR A 33 -7.08 18.29 23.46
CA TYR A 33 -6.97 18.30 24.91
C TYR A 33 -6.42 17.01 25.52
N ARG A 34 -6.27 15.93 24.76
CA ARG A 34 -5.81 14.63 25.27
C ARG A 34 -4.94 13.96 24.21
N PRO A 35 -3.66 14.35 24.09
CA PRO A 35 -2.74 13.70 23.18
C PRO A 35 -2.70 12.18 23.44
N PRO A 36 -2.71 11.36 22.39
CA PRO A 36 -2.76 9.91 22.52
C PRO A 36 -1.36 9.31 22.78
N VAL A 37 -0.31 10.14 22.73
CA VAL A 37 1.09 9.78 22.84
C VAL A 37 1.77 10.55 23.98
N ASP A 38 2.89 10.04 24.46
CA ASP A 38 3.77 10.78 25.36
C ASP A 38 4.48 11.90 24.57
N LEU A 39 4.35 13.14 25.04
CA LEU A 39 4.99 14.32 24.48
C LEU A 39 6.24 14.68 25.28
N PHE A 40 7.30 15.02 24.58
CA PHE A 40 8.59 15.44 25.13
C PHE A 40 8.95 16.80 24.55
N SER A 41 9.52 17.67 25.39
CA SER A 41 10.02 18.98 24.96
C SER A 41 11.55 18.97 24.97
N PHE A 42 12.18 19.45 23.91
CA PHE A 42 13.62 19.65 23.89
C PHE A 42 13.99 20.88 24.72
N ARG A 43 14.86 20.69 25.71
CA ARG A 43 15.35 21.77 26.57
C ARG A 43 16.75 22.17 26.12
N GLU A 44 16.85 23.32 25.46
CA GLU A 44 18.07 23.81 24.82
C GLU A 44 19.20 24.08 25.82
N ASP A 45 18.86 24.58 27.01
CA ASP A 45 19.78 24.91 28.10
C ASP A 45 20.59 23.71 28.60
N ILE A 46 19.99 22.53 28.60
CA ILE A 46 20.61 21.27 29.04
C ILE A 46 20.81 20.26 27.92
N LYS A 47 20.37 20.57 26.69
CA LYS A 47 20.40 19.69 25.50
C LYS A 47 19.79 18.31 25.73
N VAL A 48 18.69 18.24 26.47
CA VAL A 48 18.01 16.98 26.84
C VAL A 48 16.52 17.07 26.55
N LEU A 49 15.93 15.97 26.09
CA LEU A 49 14.48 15.81 26.03
C LEU A 49 13.91 15.59 27.43
N ALA A 50 12.97 16.45 27.82
CA ALA A 50 12.22 16.30 29.06
C ALA A 50 10.80 15.82 28.76
N PRO A 51 10.24 14.86 29.54
CA PRO A 51 8.83 14.53 29.45
C PRO A 51 7.97 15.77 29.70
N TYR A 52 7.05 16.06 28.79
CA TYR A 52 6.13 17.19 28.88
C TYR A 52 4.71 16.74 29.25
N CYS A 53 4.14 15.78 28.52
CA CYS A 53 2.79 15.26 28.77
C CYS A 53 2.77 13.75 28.62
N LYS A 54 2.10 13.05 29.54
CA LYS A 54 1.83 11.62 29.38
C LYS A 54 0.57 11.39 28.54
N LYS A 55 0.55 10.31 27.77
CA LYS A 55 -0.58 9.92 26.94
C LYS A 55 -1.89 9.84 27.73
N GLY A 56 -2.97 10.37 27.13
CA GLY A 56 -4.32 10.36 27.69
C GLY A 56 -4.57 11.38 28.80
N VAL A 57 -3.54 12.07 29.30
CA VAL A 57 -3.70 13.14 30.29
C VAL A 57 -4.35 14.36 29.63
N ARG A 58 -5.30 14.97 30.33
CA ARG A 58 -6.00 16.17 29.83
C ARG A 58 -5.13 17.41 30.01
N LEU A 59 -4.86 18.13 28.92
CA LEU A 59 -4.19 19.42 28.91
C LEU A 59 -5.15 20.56 29.29
N SER A 60 -4.63 21.57 30.00
CA SER A 60 -5.29 22.88 30.17
C SER A 60 -5.22 23.70 28.87
N ASN A 61 -5.99 24.80 28.77
CA ASN A 61 -5.89 25.68 27.60
C ASN A 61 -4.48 26.27 27.43
N GLU A 62 -3.84 26.69 28.53
CA GLU A 62 -2.47 27.20 28.55
C GLU A 62 -1.46 26.14 28.08
N GLN A 63 -1.61 24.90 28.54
CA GLN A 63 -0.75 23.80 28.09
C GLN A 63 -0.93 23.46 26.61
N VAL A 64 -2.15 23.60 26.07
CA VAL A 64 -2.40 23.40 24.64
C VAL A 64 -1.71 24.47 23.79
N GLU A 65 -1.76 25.73 24.23
CA GLU A 65 -1.06 26.83 23.56
C GLU A 65 0.46 26.63 23.62
N GLU A 66 0.98 26.20 24.76
CA GLU A 66 2.40 25.89 24.94
C GLU A 66 2.87 24.73 24.06
N VAL A 67 2.10 23.63 23.99
CA VAL A 67 2.40 22.50 23.09
C VAL A 67 2.42 22.93 21.63
N ALA A 68 1.47 23.78 21.23
CA ALA A 68 1.44 24.32 19.87
C ALA A 68 2.66 25.20 19.58
N ARG A 69 3.10 26.02 20.55
CA ARG A 69 4.32 26.83 20.42
C ARG A 69 5.56 25.96 20.29
N LEU A 70 5.76 25.01 21.20
CA LEU A 70 6.90 24.08 21.16
C LEU A 70 6.98 23.32 19.83
N CYS A 71 5.83 22.88 19.30
CA CYS A 71 5.76 22.22 18.00
C CYS A 71 6.17 23.16 16.86
N ALA A 72 5.66 24.40 16.85
CA ALA A 72 6.01 25.39 15.84
C ALA A 72 7.50 25.80 15.89
N GLU A 73 8.13 25.70 17.06
CA GLU A 73 9.56 25.94 17.27
C GLU A 73 10.44 24.73 16.90
N GLY A 74 9.83 23.57 16.65
CA GLY A 74 10.53 22.31 16.38
C GLY A 74 11.03 21.61 17.65
N ASP A 75 10.58 22.02 18.82
CA ASP A 75 11.06 21.53 20.12
C ASP A 75 10.13 20.48 20.74
N LEU A 76 9.15 19.95 19.98
CA LEU A 76 8.19 18.94 20.43
C LEU A 76 8.43 17.58 19.78
N PHE A 77 8.46 16.55 20.63
CA PHE A 77 8.84 15.19 20.26
C PHE A 77 7.87 14.14 20.82
N VAL A 78 7.83 12.99 20.16
CA VAL A 78 7.08 11.79 20.57
C VAL A 78 8.03 10.61 20.63
N SER A 79 7.89 9.72 21.63
CA SER A 79 8.73 8.51 21.69
C SER A 79 8.44 7.57 20.51
N ARG A 80 9.49 6.96 19.93
CA ARG A 80 9.35 5.88 18.95
C ARG A 80 8.64 4.65 19.51
N SER A 81 8.64 4.46 20.83
CA SER A 81 7.83 3.41 21.47
C SER A 81 6.32 3.60 21.27
N ASP A 82 5.87 4.83 21.04
CA ASP A 82 4.47 5.15 20.76
C ASP A 82 4.17 5.15 19.24
N HIS A 83 5.08 4.67 18.39
CA HIS A 83 4.87 4.60 16.93
C HIS A 83 3.56 3.91 16.51
N PRO A 84 3.09 2.81 17.14
CA PRO A 84 1.80 2.21 16.78
C PRO A 84 0.60 3.15 17.02
N ILE A 85 0.69 4.02 18.03
CA ILE A 85 -0.34 5.03 18.30
C ILE A 85 -0.20 6.18 17.31
N TYR A 86 1.03 6.66 17.09
CA TYR A 86 1.35 7.72 16.14
C TYR A 86 0.84 7.40 14.71
N SER A 87 1.21 6.23 14.20
CA SER A 87 0.83 5.74 12.86
C SER A 87 -0.68 5.68 12.68
N ARG A 88 -1.45 5.30 13.71
CA ARG A 88 -2.93 5.27 13.68
C ARG A 88 -3.57 6.60 13.32
N HIS A 89 -2.98 7.71 13.76
CA HIS A 89 -3.51 9.03 13.48
C HIS A 89 -3.15 9.46 12.05
N ILE A 90 -1.93 9.15 11.60
CA ILE A 90 -1.45 9.46 10.25
C ILE A 90 -2.15 8.64 9.17
N VAL A 91 -2.48 7.36 9.43
CA VAL A 91 -3.19 6.50 8.46
C VAL A 91 -4.51 7.12 7.96
N LYS A 92 -5.15 8.01 8.75
CA LYS A 92 -6.39 8.69 8.34
C LYS A 92 -6.17 9.92 7.47
N GLN A 93 -4.96 10.47 7.46
CA GLN A 93 -4.50 11.65 6.74
C GLN A 93 -3.15 11.33 6.10
N LEU A 94 -3.16 10.44 5.10
CA LEU A 94 -1.94 9.81 4.59
C LEU A 94 -0.96 10.82 3.97
N ASP A 95 -1.46 11.96 3.49
CA ASP A 95 -0.65 13.06 2.93
C ASP A 95 0.38 13.61 3.91
N LEU A 96 0.16 13.48 5.23
CA LEU A 96 1.13 13.87 6.26
C LEU A 96 2.43 13.07 6.20
N VAL A 97 2.38 11.84 5.66
CA VAL A 97 3.57 10.98 5.50
C VAL A 97 4.62 11.64 4.59
N LEU A 98 4.18 12.40 3.58
CA LEU A 98 5.07 13.08 2.65
C LEU A 98 5.75 14.32 3.26
N GLN A 99 5.25 14.79 4.39
CA GLN A 99 5.74 16.00 5.07
C GLN A 99 6.64 15.65 6.27
N ASP A 100 6.55 14.41 6.78
CA ASP A 100 7.30 13.96 7.94
C ASP A 100 8.67 13.39 7.56
N ASN A 101 9.69 14.22 7.72
CA ASN A 101 11.09 13.84 7.46
C ASN A 101 11.69 12.90 8.52
N ASN A 102 10.96 12.56 9.59
CA ASN A 102 11.44 11.72 10.68
C ASN A 102 11.06 10.24 10.53
N LEU A 103 10.17 9.94 9.58
CA LEU A 103 9.78 8.58 9.27
C LEU A 103 10.87 7.86 8.47
N LYS A 104 11.21 6.65 8.89
CA LYS A 104 12.03 5.73 8.11
C LYS A 104 11.23 5.22 6.92
N GLU A 105 11.89 4.90 5.81
CA GLU A 105 11.28 4.28 4.62
C GLU A 105 10.38 3.08 4.97
N SER A 106 10.82 2.26 5.92
CA SER A 106 10.06 1.14 6.46
C SER A 106 8.73 1.56 7.09
N GLU A 107 8.75 2.62 7.90
CA GLU A 107 7.58 3.14 8.63
C GLU A 107 6.59 3.78 7.65
N ILE A 108 7.10 4.51 6.64
CA ILE A 108 6.30 5.07 5.55
C ILE A 108 5.55 3.97 4.81
N ALA A 109 6.25 2.91 4.40
CA ALA A 109 5.64 1.78 3.70
C ALA A 109 4.56 1.08 4.57
N ASP A 110 4.83 0.88 5.87
CA ASP A 110 3.86 0.30 6.81
C ASP A 110 2.59 1.15 6.93
N ILE A 111 2.72 2.47 7.09
CA ILE A 111 1.60 3.41 7.20
C ILE A 111 0.78 3.42 5.90
N CYS A 112 1.44 3.54 4.76
CA CYS A 112 0.81 3.54 3.43
C CYS A 112 0.04 2.25 3.16
N ILE A 113 0.64 1.08 3.41
CA ILE A 113 -0.02 -0.22 3.22
C ILE A 113 -1.25 -0.34 4.11
N ARG A 114 -1.17 0.06 5.38
CA ARG A 114 -2.32 0.03 6.31
C ARG A 114 -3.46 0.94 5.86
N ALA A 115 -3.14 2.16 5.41
CA ALA A 115 -4.13 3.09 4.87
C ALA A 115 -4.81 2.52 3.63
N LEU A 116 -4.04 1.98 2.68
CA LEU A 116 -4.60 1.33 1.49
C LEU A 116 -5.47 0.12 1.83
N VAL A 117 -5.07 -0.74 2.76
CA VAL A 117 -5.90 -1.88 3.23
C VAL A 117 -7.23 -1.36 3.75
N MET A 118 -7.21 -0.37 4.66
CA MET A 118 -8.42 0.19 5.25
C MET A 118 -9.35 0.77 4.18
N ARG A 119 -8.83 1.64 3.30
CA ARG A 119 -9.63 2.27 2.24
C ARG A 119 -10.16 1.28 1.21
N PHE A 120 -9.34 0.31 0.84
CA PHE A 120 -9.74 -0.69 -0.15
C PHE A 120 -10.79 -1.63 0.43
N THR A 121 -10.68 -2.03 1.69
CA THR A 121 -11.72 -2.82 2.36
C THR A 121 -13.06 -2.10 2.37
N ASP A 122 -13.08 -0.81 2.74
CA ASP A 122 -14.30 0.02 2.69
C ASP A 122 -14.87 0.09 1.28
N PHE A 123 -14.01 0.37 0.29
CA PHE A 123 -14.41 0.48 -1.11
C PHE A 123 -14.91 -0.84 -1.70
N ASN A 124 -14.26 -1.97 -1.39
CA ASN A 124 -14.68 -3.28 -1.86
C ASN A 124 -16.03 -3.69 -1.26
N GLY A 125 -16.30 -3.33 -0.01
CA GLY A 125 -17.60 -3.53 0.64
C GLY A 125 -18.71 -2.66 0.03
N GLN A 126 -18.39 -1.42 -0.36
CA GLN A 126 -19.33 -0.49 -0.97
C GLN A 126 -18.69 0.29 -2.13
N PRO A 127 -18.64 -0.29 -3.35
CA PRO A 127 -17.94 0.33 -4.46
C PRO A 127 -18.79 1.44 -5.09
N VAL A 128 -18.73 2.62 -4.48
CA VAL A 128 -19.37 3.86 -4.92
C VAL A 128 -18.35 5.00 -4.94
N LYS A 129 -18.57 6.02 -5.76
CA LYS A 129 -17.62 7.12 -6.00
C LYS A 129 -17.15 7.81 -4.70
N ALA A 130 -18.08 8.09 -3.77
CA ALA A 130 -17.76 8.73 -2.50
C ALA A 130 -16.79 7.92 -1.61
N VAL A 131 -16.82 6.59 -1.69
CA VAL A 131 -15.90 5.71 -0.95
C VAL A 131 -14.59 5.50 -1.73
N PHE A 132 -14.66 5.55 -3.06
CA PHE A 132 -13.49 5.49 -3.93
C PHE A 132 -12.57 6.71 -3.80
N GLU A 133 -13.12 7.91 -3.61
CA GLU A 133 -12.33 9.16 -3.58
C GLU A 133 -11.22 9.18 -2.50
N PRO A 134 -11.47 8.77 -1.24
CA PRO A 134 -10.40 8.59 -0.26
C PRO A 134 -9.34 7.56 -0.69
N LEU A 135 -9.74 6.40 -1.23
CA LEU A 135 -8.81 5.39 -1.73
C LEU A 135 -7.93 5.95 -2.84
N TYR A 136 -8.53 6.67 -3.79
CA TYR A 136 -7.83 7.31 -4.89
C TYR A 136 -6.77 8.28 -4.37
N ARG A 137 -7.12 9.16 -3.41
CA ARG A 137 -6.17 10.09 -2.79
C ARG A 137 -5.01 9.36 -2.12
N ASP A 138 -5.29 8.30 -1.36
CA ASP A 138 -4.25 7.54 -0.67
C ASP A 138 -3.30 6.86 -1.69
N VAL A 139 -3.81 6.36 -2.83
CA VAL A 139 -2.97 5.87 -3.93
C VAL A 139 -2.13 6.98 -4.55
N MET A 140 -2.65 8.21 -4.69
CA MET A 140 -1.86 9.35 -5.19
C MET A 140 -0.72 9.71 -4.24
N VAL A 141 -0.92 9.57 -2.93
CA VAL A 141 0.16 9.77 -1.94
C VAL A 141 1.24 8.69 -2.06
N VAL A 142 0.85 7.42 -2.18
CA VAL A 142 1.82 6.32 -2.36
C VAL A 142 2.64 6.50 -3.65
N THR A 143 1.98 6.88 -4.74
CA THR A 143 2.65 7.09 -6.02
C THR A 143 3.47 8.37 -6.06
N GLU A 144 3.13 9.42 -5.29
CA GLU A 144 4.01 10.56 -5.04
C GLU A 144 5.30 10.12 -4.37
N TYR A 145 5.20 9.33 -3.29
CA TYR A 145 6.36 8.84 -2.56
C TYR A 145 7.29 8.00 -3.46
N ILE A 146 6.73 7.11 -4.28
CA ILE A 146 7.51 6.30 -5.24
C ILE A 146 8.05 7.14 -6.41
N TRP A 147 7.36 8.23 -6.79
CA TRP A 147 7.83 9.12 -7.86
C TRP A 147 9.09 9.88 -7.46
N GLN A 148 9.23 10.24 -6.18
CA GLN A 148 10.42 10.91 -5.65
C GLN A 148 11.67 10.02 -5.72
N ASP A 149 11.53 8.74 -5.41
CA ASP A 149 12.53 7.72 -5.66
C ASP A 149 11.87 6.38 -5.98
N LYS A 150 12.07 5.87 -7.20
CA LYS A 150 11.52 4.60 -7.64
C LYS A 150 11.96 3.43 -6.76
N HIS A 151 13.09 3.53 -6.06
CA HIS A 151 13.58 2.48 -5.16
C HIS A 151 12.72 2.32 -3.91
N HIS A 152 11.91 3.32 -3.54
CA HIS A 152 10.97 3.22 -2.42
C HIS A 152 9.99 2.05 -2.57
N ILE A 153 9.65 1.61 -3.80
CA ILE A 153 8.78 0.45 -4.03
C ILE A 153 9.34 -0.84 -3.39
N ASN A 154 10.66 -0.96 -3.21
CA ASN A 154 11.27 -2.11 -2.54
C ASN A 154 10.80 -2.25 -1.08
N ALA A 155 10.55 -1.14 -0.39
CA ALA A 155 10.03 -1.13 0.97
C ALA A 155 8.65 -1.78 1.08
N PHE A 156 7.82 -1.59 0.05
CA PHE A 156 6.50 -2.18 -0.07
C PHE A 156 6.59 -3.65 -0.44
N VAL A 157 7.46 -4.03 -1.39
CA VAL A 157 7.64 -5.45 -1.79
C VAL A 157 8.14 -6.30 -0.61
N ARG A 158 8.89 -5.74 0.34
CA ARG A 158 9.28 -6.42 1.58
C ARG A 158 8.08 -6.76 2.49
N ARG A 159 6.93 -6.16 2.26
CA ARG A 159 5.77 -6.12 3.16
C ARG A 159 4.54 -6.74 2.51
N LEU A 160 4.65 -8.03 2.21
CA LEU A 160 3.57 -8.78 1.57
C LEU A 160 2.68 -9.45 2.60
N PHE A 161 1.41 -9.58 2.24
CA PHE A 161 0.44 -10.39 2.98
C PHE A 161 0.55 -11.86 2.64
N ARG A 162 0.25 -12.69 3.64
CA ARG A 162 0.25 -14.14 3.65
C ARG A 162 -1.14 -14.72 3.85
N ARG A 163 -2.13 -13.97 4.34
CA ARG A 163 -3.51 -14.44 4.49
C ARG A 163 -4.39 -13.95 3.35
N HIS A 164 -5.30 -14.81 2.92
CA HIS A 164 -6.26 -14.47 1.89
C HIS A 164 -7.34 -13.50 2.38
N ASP A 165 -7.33 -12.31 1.79
CA ASP A 165 -8.35 -11.27 1.91
C ASP A 165 -8.32 -10.42 0.63
N PRO A 166 -9.47 -9.93 0.11
CA PRO A 166 -9.51 -9.16 -1.13
C PRO A 166 -8.62 -7.91 -1.14
N ALA A 167 -8.56 -7.15 -0.03
CA ALA A 167 -7.72 -5.95 0.05
C ALA A 167 -6.24 -6.32 0.10
N ARG A 168 -5.89 -7.33 0.90
CA ARG A 168 -4.52 -7.85 0.99
C ARG A 168 -4.01 -8.35 -0.37
N HIS A 169 -4.84 -9.09 -1.09
CA HIS A 169 -4.56 -9.56 -2.45
C HIS A 169 -4.33 -8.39 -3.41
N ALA A 170 -5.24 -7.41 -3.43
CA ALA A 170 -5.14 -6.25 -4.29
C ALA A 170 -3.85 -5.45 -4.05
N ILE A 171 -3.43 -5.31 -2.79
CA ILE A 171 -2.23 -4.54 -2.41
C ILE A 171 -0.94 -5.30 -2.72
N ASN A 172 -0.91 -6.61 -2.50
CA ASN A 172 0.18 -7.47 -2.97
C ASN A 172 0.33 -7.39 -4.49
N THR A 173 -0.76 -7.53 -5.25
CA THR A 173 -0.76 -7.42 -6.71
C THR A 173 -0.30 -6.04 -7.18
N MET A 174 -0.79 -4.96 -6.56
CA MET A 174 -0.34 -3.60 -6.84
C MET A 174 1.17 -3.46 -6.62
N THR A 175 1.65 -3.89 -5.47
CA THR A 175 3.05 -3.71 -5.05
C THR A 175 4.02 -4.47 -5.96
N VAL A 176 3.76 -5.75 -6.20
CA VAL A 176 4.62 -6.61 -7.02
C VAL A 176 4.53 -6.22 -8.50
N GLY A 177 3.32 -5.93 -8.99
CA GLY A 177 3.12 -5.50 -10.37
C GLY A 177 3.78 -4.15 -10.66
N LEU A 178 3.71 -3.21 -9.71
CA LEU A 178 4.31 -1.89 -9.88
C LEU A 178 5.83 -1.97 -9.80
N TRP A 179 6.36 -2.80 -8.92
CA TRP A 179 7.80 -3.11 -8.91
C TRP A 179 8.25 -3.65 -10.28
N LEU A 180 7.56 -4.65 -10.82
CA LEU A 180 7.86 -5.21 -12.15
C LEU A 180 7.80 -4.14 -13.24
N TRP A 181 6.76 -3.32 -13.24
CA TRP A 181 6.59 -2.24 -14.22
C TRP A 181 7.74 -1.24 -14.16
N LEU A 182 8.18 -0.83 -12.97
CA LEU A 182 9.30 0.09 -12.76
C LEU A 182 10.66 -0.48 -13.18
N GLN A 183 10.80 -1.81 -13.25
CA GLN A 183 12.00 -2.44 -13.81
C GLN A 183 11.99 -2.50 -15.34
N LEU A 184 10.80 -2.50 -15.96
CA LEU A 184 10.60 -2.67 -17.40
C LEU A 184 10.48 -1.35 -18.17
N VAL A 185 10.32 -0.24 -17.47
CA VAL A 185 10.11 1.09 -18.07
C VAL A 185 11.16 2.06 -17.54
N SER A 186 11.95 2.64 -18.45
CA SER A 186 12.98 3.64 -18.11
C SER A 186 12.42 5.04 -17.97
N ASP A 187 11.53 5.43 -18.87
CA ASP A 187 10.97 6.77 -18.98
C ASP A 187 9.44 6.71 -18.97
N PHE A 188 8.83 7.37 -17.99
CA PHE A 188 7.39 7.47 -17.85
C PHE A 188 7.02 8.79 -17.19
N ARG A 189 5.80 9.26 -17.43
CA ARG A 189 5.28 10.46 -16.77
C ARG A 189 4.64 10.05 -15.47
N ARG A 190 4.52 10.99 -14.53
CA ARG A 190 3.81 10.78 -13.26
C ARG A 190 2.44 10.12 -13.44
N LYS A 191 1.64 10.62 -14.38
CA LYS A 191 0.31 10.08 -14.68
C LYS A 191 0.32 8.59 -15.08
N ASP A 192 1.39 8.11 -15.70
CA ASP A 192 1.52 6.72 -16.12
C ASP A 192 1.75 5.81 -14.89
N LEU A 193 2.55 6.27 -13.90
CA LEU A 193 2.71 5.60 -12.60
C LEU A 193 1.39 5.54 -11.81
N ASP A 194 0.69 6.68 -11.71
CA ASP A 194 -0.60 6.77 -11.00
C ASP A 194 -1.63 5.79 -11.59
N ARG A 195 -1.71 5.74 -12.92
CA ARG A 195 -2.61 4.84 -13.64
C ARG A 195 -2.22 3.38 -13.48
N MET A 196 -0.93 3.05 -13.55
CA MET A 196 -0.47 1.68 -13.37
C MET A 196 -0.77 1.17 -11.96
N ALA A 197 -0.51 1.99 -10.93
CA ALA A 197 -0.83 1.64 -9.54
C ALA A 197 -2.33 1.38 -9.35
N LEU A 198 -3.19 2.29 -9.85
CA LEU A 198 -4.65 2.12 -9.78
C LEU A 198 -5.12 0.90 -10.59
N ALA A 199 -4.57 0.66 -11.78
CA ALA A 199 -4.92 -0.48 -12.62
C ALA A 199 -4.63 -1.81 -11.92
N LEU A 200 -3.46 -1.94 -11.30
CA LEU A 200 -3.09 -3.15 -10.56
C LEU A 200 -3.90 -3.32 -9.29
N LEU A 201 -4.15 -2.24 -8.53
CA LEU A 201 -4.94 -2.30 -7.31
C LEU A 201 -6.39 -2.70 -7.60
N LEU A 202 -6.96 -2.22 -8.70
CA LEU A 202 -8.38 -2.40 -9.04
C LEU A 202 -8.63 -3.51 -10.06
N HIS A 203 -7.60 -4.27 -10.46
CA HIS A 203 -7.72 -5.28 -11.52
C HIS A 203 -8.89 -6.25 -11.29
N ASP A 204 -9.11 -6.64 -10.03
CA ASP A 204 -10.11 -7.61 -9.61
C ASP A 204 -11.32 -6.98 -8.88
N VAL A 205 -11.54 -5.68 -9.03
CA VAL A 205 -12.63 -4.95 -8.33
C VAL A 205 -14.03 -5.51 -8.65
N GLY A 206 -14.18 -6.20 -9.79
CA GLY A 206 -15.42 -6.87 -10.15
C GLY A 206 -15.86 -7.97 -9.18
N MET A 207 -14.92 -8.56 -8.43
CA MET A 207 -15.21 -9.59 -7.43
C MET A 207 -16.08 -9.06 -6.28
N SER A 208 -16.07 -7.74 -6.02
CA SER A 208 -17.00 -7.08 -5.09
C SER A 208 -18.49 -7.29 -5.42
N LYS A 209 -18.82 -7.71 -6.65
CA LYS A 209 -20.18 -7.99 -7.11
C LYS A 209 -20.49 -9.49 -7.23
N VAL A 210 -19.52 -10.36 -6.98
CA VAL A 210 -19.77 -11.79 -6.90
C VAL A 210 -20.47 -12.08 -5.56
N PRO A 211 -21.60 -12.82 -5.57
CA PRO A 211 -22.31 -13.15 -4.34
C PRO A 211 -21.42 -13.86 -3.31
N THR A 212 -21.47 -13.42 -2.04
CA THR A 212 -20.64 -13.93 -0.95
C THR A 212 -20.75 -15.44 -0.76
N PHE A 213 -21.94 -16.03 -0.99
CA PHE A 213 -22.11 -17.49 -0.89
C PHE A 213 -21.34 -18.28 -1.95
N LEU A 214 -21.02 -17.66 -3.10
CA LEU A 214 -20.14 -18.26 -4.12
C LEU A 214 -18.68 -18.12 -3.74
N LEU A 215 -18.27 -16.96 -3.23
CA LEU A 215 -16.90 -16.71 -2.76
C LEU A 215 -16.52 -17.65 -1.61
N ASN A 216 -17.46 -17.93 -0.72
CA ASN A 216 -17.26 -18.79 0.45
C ASN A 216 -17.67 -20.25 0.22
N LYS A 217 -17.97 -20.64 -1.03
CA LYS A 217 -18.45 -21.99 -1.31
C LYS A 217 -17.38 -23.02 -1.00
N GLN A 218 -17.75 -24.03 -0.21
CA GLN A 218 -16.90 -25.19 0.04
C GLN A 218 -17.00 -26.18 -1.12
N GLY A 219 -15.88 -26.46 -1.79
CA GLY A 219 -15.81 -27.34 -2.95
C GLY A 219 -16.00 -26.62 -4.31
N PRO A 220 -16.03 -27.36 -5.43
CA PRO A 220 -16.06 -26.77 -6.76
C PRO A 220 -17.37 -26.03 -7.07
N LEU A 221 -17.25 -24.94 -7.83
CA LEU A 221 -18.41 -24.25 -8.40
C LEU A 221 -19.06 -25.11 -9.49
N LYS A 222 -20.39 -25.11 -9.54
CA LYS A 222 -21.17 -25.59 -10.68
C LYS A 222 -20.89 -24.70 -11.90
N ALA A 223 -21.16 -25.19 -13.11
CA ALA A 223 -20.94 -24.44 -14.35
C ALA A 223 -21.59 -23.04 -14.32
N GLU A 224 -22.88 -22.95 -13.97
CA GLU A 224 -23.63 -21.69 -13.87
C GLU A 224 -23.10 -20.73 -12.78
N GLU A 225 -22.57 -21.29 -11.69
CA GLU A 225 -21.96 -20.50 -10.62
C GLU A 225 -20.60 -19.94 -11.07
N ARG A 226 -19.81 -20.77 -11.78
CA ARG A 226 -18.52 -20.39 -12.35
C ARG A 226 -18.69 -19.29 -13.38
N GLU A 227 -19.71 -19.36 -14.23
CA GLU A 227 -20.03 -18.29 -15.20
C GLU A 227 -20.19 -16.92 -14.53
N LYS A 228 -20.84 -16.85 -13.37
CA LYS A 228 -20.99 -15.59 -12.62
C LYS A 228 -19.66 -15.04 -12.13
N VAL A 229 -18.76 -15.91 -11.69
CA VAL A 229 -17.41 -15.50 -11.25
C VAL A 229 -16.57 -15.06 -12.44
N LEU A 230 -16.62 -15.78 -13.57
CA LEU A 230 -15.87 -15.45 -14.79
C LEU A 230 -16.26 -14.10 -15.42
N LEU A 231 -17.39 -13.52 -15.02
CA LEU A 231 -17.83 -12.19 -15.47
C LEU A 231 -17.21 -11.03 -14.70
N HIS A 232 -16.50 -11.27 -13.59
CA HIS A 232 -15.92 -10.19 -12.78
C HIS A 232 -15.04 -9.21 -13.59
N PRO A 233 -14.26 -9.59 -14.62
CA PRO A 233 -13.49 -8.63 -15.42
C PRO A 233 -14.38 -7.55 -16.03
N LEU A 234 -15.47 -7.99 -16.66
CA LEU A 234 -16.44 -7.10 -17.31
C LEU A 234 -17.20 -6.26 -16.29
N VAL A 235 -17.55 -6.85 -15.13
CA VAL A 235 -18.26 -6.15 -14.06
C VAL A 235 -17.37 -5.06 -13.46
N GLY A 236 -16.08 -5.35 -13.23
CA GLY A 236 -15.11 -4.38 -12.73
C GLY A 236 -14.97 -3.18 -13.66
N VAL A 237 -14.83 -3.42 -14.97
CA VAL A 237 -14.79 -2.33 -15.96
C VAL A 237 -16.06 -1.48 -15.93
N LYS A 238 -17.24 -2.11 -15.93
CA LYS A 238 -18.53 -1.39 -15.86
C LYS A 238 -18.67 -0.55 -14.58
N LEU A 239 -18.16 -1.07 -13.47
CA LEU A 239 -18.18 -0.38 -12.18
C LEU A 239 -17.31 0.89 -12.24
N MET A 240 -16.09 0.77 -12.75
CA MET A 240 -15.15 1.89 -12.83
C MET A 240 -15.56 2.93 -13.89
N GLN A 241 -16.20 2.50 -14.98
CA GLN A 241 -16.84 3.39 -15.95
C GLN A 241 -17.91 4.28 -15.31
N LYS A 242 -18.75 3.73 -14.42
CA LYS A 242 -19.78 4.50 -13.70
C LYS A 242 -19.20 5.52 -12.71
N MET A 243 -17.92 5.42 -12.38
CA MET A 243 -17.20 6.36 -11.51
C MET A 243 -16.35 7.36 -12.30
N ASP A 244 -16.45 7.37 -13.63
CA ASP A 244 -15.61 8.18 -14.54
C ASP A 244 -14.12 7.82 -14.46
N MET A 245 -13.81 6.58 -14.08
CA MET A 245 -12.46 6.09 -13.81
C MET A 245 -12.05 4.98 -14.77
N ALA A 246 -12.46 5.06 -16.03
CA ALA A 246 -12.08 4.11 -17.08
C ALA A 246 -10.96 4.69 -17.95
N PHE A 247 -9.73 4.26 -17.69
CA PHE A 247 -8.55 4.55 -18.52
C PHE A 247 -7.93 3.25 -19.01
N GLU A 248 -7.12 3.33 -20.08
CA GLU A 248 -6.67 2.16 -20.83
C GLU A 248 -6.00 1.10 -19.96
N GLU A 249 -5.06 1.49 -19.09
CA GLU A 249 -4.31 0.60 -18.23
C GLU A 249 -5.23 -0.21 -17.30
N LEU A 250 -6.27 0.41 -16.74
CA LEU A 250 -7.26 -0.28 -15.93
C LEU A 250 -8.10 -1.26 -16.75
N LEU A 251 -8.52 -0.87 -17.97
CA LEU A 251 -9.26 -1.78 -18.85
C LEU A 251 -8.42 -3.02 -19.19
N ARG A 252 -7.13 -2.82 -19.47
CA ARG A 252 -6.17 -3.91 -19.73
C ARG A 252 -5.99 -4.78 -18.50
N ALA A 253 -5.72 -4.20 -17.33
CA ALA A 253 -5.56 -4.97 -16.09
C ALA A 253 -6.81 -5.82 -15.79
N CYS A 254 -8.00 -5.22 -15.84
CA CYS A 254 -9.25 -5.96 -15.61
C CYS A 254 -9.48 -7.07 -16.64
N PHE A 255 -9.34 -6.80 -17.94
CA PHE A 255 -9.66 -7.81 -18.96
C PHE A 255 -8.54 -8.81 -19.24
N GLU A 256 -7.31 -8.59 -18.78
CA GLU A 256 -6.17 -9.40 -19.20
C GLU A 256 -5.41 -10.10 -18.06
N HIS A 257 -5.72 -9.83 -16.78
CA HIS A 257 -5.03 -10.50 -15.65
C HIS A 257 -5.26 -12.01 -15.60
N HIS A 258 -6.34 -12.52 -16.20
CA HIS A 258 -6.59 -13.95 -16.36
C HIS A 258 -6.27 -14.50 -17.76
N GLU A 259 -5.76 -13.66 -18.67
CA GLU A 259 -5.21 -14.14 -19.94
C GLU A 259 -3.89 -14.87 -19.69
N ARG A 260 -3.57 -15.82 -20.57
CA ARG A 260 -2.35 -16.64 -20.49
C ARG A 260 -1.67 -16.65 -21.85
N MET A 261 -0.34 -16.71 -21.87
CA MET A 261 0.45 -16.55 -23.10
C MET A 261 0.08 -17.54 -24.21
N ASP A 262 -0.39 -18.75 -23.87
CA ASP A 262 -0.86 -19.76 -24.82
C ASP A 262 -2.33 -19.60 -25.26
N GLY A 263 -3.07 -18.64 -24.68
CA GLY A 263 -4.48 -18.33 -24.94
C GLY A 263 -5.49 -19.25 -24.27
N SER A 264 -5.05 -20.05 -23.28
CA SER A 264 -5.96 -20.83 -22.42
C SER A 264 -6.75 -19.96 -21.43
N GLY A 265 -6.32 -18.71 -21.23
CA GLY A 265 -6.92 -17.74 -20.33
C GLY A 265 -8.29 -17.21 -20.76
N TYR A 266 -8.79 -16.20 -20.04
CA TYR A 266 -10.11 -15.60 -20.25
C TYR A 266 -10.10 -14.11 -19.88
N PRO A 267 -11.10 -13.31 -20.31
CA PRO A 267 -12.27 -13.66 -21.11
C PRO A 267 -12.10 -13.58 -22.64
N GLN A 268 -11.03 -12.96 -23.13
CA GLN A 268 -10.77 -12.69 -24.54
C GLN A 268 -10.07 -13.86 -25.27
N LYS A 269 -9.34 -14.72 -24.54
CA LYS A 269 -8.58 -15.87 -25.09
C LYS A 269 -7.51 -15.44 -26.10
N ILE A 270 -6.84 -14.34 -25.80
CA ILE A 270 -5.79 -13.74 -26.65
C ILE A 270 -4.43 -14.35 -26.31
N LYS A 271 -3.48 -14.33 -27.26
CA LYS A 271 -2.22 -15.06 -27.15
C LYS A 271 -1.00 -14.18 -27.19
N GLY A 272 0.00 -14.54 -26.38
CA GLY A 272 1.34 -13.99 -26.43
C GLY A 272 1.37 -12.46 -26.50
N PRO A 273 1.99 -11.85 -27.54
CA PRO A 273 2.07 -10.40 -27.68
C PRO A 273 0.74 -9.65 -27.83
N GLN A 274 -0.38 -10.34 -28.08
CA GLN A 274 -1.70 -9.71 -28.10
C GLN A 274 -2.14 -9.28 -26.70
N ILE A 275 -1.62 -9.94 -25.66
CA ILE A 275 -1.80 -9.54 -24.27
C ILE A 275 -0.91 -8.32 -24.04
N SER A 276 -1.52 -7.22 -23.60
CA SER A 276 -0.79 -5.99 -23.34
C SER A 276 0.29 -6.21 -22.27
N ARG A 277 1.28 -5.32 -22.25
CA ARG A 277 2.30 -5.35 -21.19
C ARG A 277 1.65 -5.23 -19.79
N VAL A 278 0.62 -4.39 -19.66
CA VAL A 278 -0.15 -4.24 -18.42
C VAL A 278 -0.83 -5.55 -18.04
N GLY A 279 -1.48 -6.22 -18.99
CA GLY A 279 -2.12 -7.53 -18.78
C GLY A 279 -1.13 -8.60 -18.31
N ARG A 280 0.03 -8.71 -18.98
CA ARG A 280 1.08 -9.67 -18.60
C ARG A 280 1.64 -9.41 -17.21
N ILE A 281 1.92 -8.15 -16.86
CA ILE A 281 2.38 -7.77 -15.51
C ILE A 281 1.31 -8.11 -14.47
N THR A 282 0.06 -7.74 -14.74
CA THR A 282 -1.06 -7.96 -13.81
C THR A 282 -1.29 -9.46 -13.59
N ALA A 283 -1.25 -10.27 -14.66
CA ALA A 283 -1.40 -11.72 -14.58
C ALA A 283 -0.32 -12.40 -13.72
N ILE A 284 0.94 -11.95 -13.84
CA ILE A 284 2.04 -12.46 -13.02
C ILE A 284 1.86 -12.03 -11.56
N ALA A 285 1.57 -10.76 -11.32
CA ALA A 285 1.42 -10.23 -9.96
C ALA A 285 0.20 -10.82 -9.23
N ASP A 286 -0.93 -11.00 -9.94
CA ASP A 286 -2.15 -11.65 -9.45
C ASP A 286 -1.88 -13.11 -9.05
N SER A 287 -1.32 -13.91 -9.97
CA SER A 287 -0.97 -15.30 -9.69
C SER A 287 0.05 -15.42 -8.56
N PHE A 288 1.07 -14.55 -8.52
CA PHE A 288 2.06 -14.52 -7.44
C PHE A 288 1.40 -14.27 -6.08
N SER A 289 0.59 -13.20 -5.98
CA SER A 289 -0.15 -12.86 -4.76
C SER A 289 -1.02 -14.04 -4.29
N ALA A 290 -1.75 -14.65 -5.22
CA ALA A 290 -2.61 -15.80 -4.94
C ALA A 290 -1.84 -17.07 -4.53
N MET A 291 -0.56 -17.22 -4.90
CA MET A 291 0.28 -18.35 -4.49
C MET A 291 0.84 -18.18 -3.08
N ILE A 292 1.17 -16.95 -2.68
CA ILE A 292 1.78 -16.65 -1.38
C ILE A 292 0.75 -16.39 -0.27
N CYS A 293 -0.54 -16.34 -0.59
CA CYS A 293 -1.63 -16.20 0.37
C CYS A 293 -2.28 -17.55 0.72
N GLU A 294 -2.58 -17.76 2.00
CA GLU A 294 -3.23 -18.96 2.56
C GLU A 294 -4.65 -19.11 1.99
N LYS A 295 -4.98 -20.29 1.47
CA LYS A 295 -6.33 -20.58 0.95
C LYS A 295 -7.08 -21.49 1.92
N PRO A 296 -8.42 -21.50 1.91
CA PRO A 296 -9.22 -22.42 2.73
C PRO A 296 -8.84 -23.91 2.59
N TYR A 297 -8.20 -24.30 1.48
CA TYR A 297 -7.83 -25.69 1.17
C TYR A 297 -6.36 -25.87 0.77
N GLY A 298 -5.46 -24.93 1.10
CA GLY A 298 -4.06 -25.04 0.71
C GLY A 298 -3.14 -24.12 1.51
N GLN A 299 -1.90 -24.56 1.71
CA GLN A 299 -0.87 -23.77 2.38
C GLN A 299 -0.31 -22.70 1.43
N ALA A 300 -0.06 -21.51 1.97
CA ALA A 300 0.66 -20.46 1.28
C ALA A 300 2.08 -20.92 0.92
N LYS A 301 2.48 -20.77 -0.34
CA LYS A 301 3.86 -21.06 -0.79
C LYS A 301 4.82 -20.02 -0.24
N ASP A 302 6.07 -20.37 -0.02
CA ASP A 302 7.11 -19.37 0.22
C ASP A 302 7.24 -18.44 -1.02
N PRO A 303 7.48 -17.12 -0.86
CA PRO A 303 7.62 -16.23 -2.01
C PRO A 303 8.67 -16.67 -3.03
N VAL A 304 9.79 -17.25 -2.61
CA VAL A 304 10.84 -17.76 -3.50
C VAL A 304 10.35 -18.98 -4.28
N GLU A 305 9.53 -19.84 -3.67
CA GLU A 305 8.91 -20.97 -4.36
C GLU A 305 7.86 -20.52 -5.38
N ALA A 306 7.05 -19.53 -5.03
CA ALA A 306 6.03 -18.98 -5.92
C ALA A 306 6.64 -18.37 -7.20
N VAL A 307 7.72 -17.58 -7.09
CA VAL A 307 8.39 -17.03 -8.28
C VAL A 307 9.08 -18.11 -9.13
N LYS A 308 9.62 -19.17 -8.50
CA LYS A 308 10.21 -20.31 -9.23
C LYS A 308 9.16 -21.05 -10.03
N GLU A 309 7.97 -21.26 -9.46
CA GLU A 309 6.85 -21.91 -10.15
C GLU A 309 6.39 -21.08 -11.36
N LEU A 310 6.23 -19.75 -11.19
CA LEU A 310 5.90 -18.86 -12.30
C LEU A 310 6.96 -18.86 -13.40
N ALA A 311 8.25 -18.86 -13.04
CA ALA A 311 9.36 -18.90 -13.99
C ALA A 311 9.49 -20.25 -14.72
N ALA A 312 9.04 -21.33 -14.08
CA ALA A 312 8.99 -22.67 -14.66
C ALA A 312 7.79 -22.89 -15.60
N ASP A 313 6.89 -21.91 -15.72
CA ASP A 313 5.70 -21.96 -16.58
C ASP A 313 5.71 -20.86 -17.69
N PRO A 314 6.68 -20.93 -18.62
CA PRO A 314 6.80 -19.95 -19.72
C PRO A 314 5.69 -20.10 -20.77
N GLN A 315 4.87 -21.16 -20.70
CA GLN A 315 3.73 -21.34 -21.59
C GLN A 315 2.58 -20.39 -21.20
N HIS A 316 2.39 -20.16 -19.90
CA HIS A 316 1.29 -19.34 -19.40
C HIS A 316 1.70 -17.92 -19.06
N TYR A 317 2.94 -17.70 -18.62
CA TYR A 317 3.44 -16.40 -18.17
C TYR A 317 4.59 -15.90 -19.04
N ASP A 318 4.77 -14.57 -19.06
CA ASP A 318 5.86 -13.94 -19.81
C ASP A 318 7.22 -14.33 -19.19
N PRO A 319 8.09 -15.05 -19.94
CA PRO A 319 9.32 -15.59 -19.38
C PRO A 319 10.37 -14.51 -19.06
N GLU A 320 10.31 -13.33 -19.67
CA GLU A 320 11.22 -12.23 -19.35
C GLU A 320 10.87 -11.65 -17.97
N MET A 321 9.58 -11.38 -17.76
CA MET A 321 9.07 -10.79 -16.53
C MET A 321 9.18 -11.75 -15.33
N THR A 322 8.86 -13.03 -15.51
CA THR A 322 8.97 -14.02 -14.42
C THR A 322 10.42 -14.28 -14.01
N LYS A 323 11.36 -14.28 -14.96
CA LYS A 323 12.80 -14.36 -14.67
C LYS A 323 13.30 -13.13 -13.92
N LEU A 324 12.85 -11.94 -14.29
CA LEU A 324 13.18 -10.71 -13.58
C LEU A 324 12.72 -10.78 -12.12
N LEU A 325 11.46 -11.18 -11.89
CA LEU A 325 10.93 -11.38 -10.54
C LEU A 325 11.75 -12.43 -9.77
N MET A 326 12.00 -13.60 -10.37
CA MET A 326 12.78 -14.67 -9.75
C MET A 326 14.19 -14.20 -9.36
N SER A 327 14.86 -13.41 -10.20
CA SER A 327 16.24 -12.97 -9.95
C SER A 327 16.39 -12.13 -8.68
N VAL A 328 15.39 -11.31 -8.36
CA VAL A 328 15.46 -10.41 -7.20
C VAL A 328 15.01 -11.09 -5.92
N PHE A 329 14.02 -12.00 -6.00
CA PHE A 329 13.65 -12.85 -4.87
C PHE A 329 14.74 -13.87 -4.51
N ALA A 330 15.50 -14.39 -5.49
CA ALA A 330 16.55 -15.38 -5.26
C ALA A 330 17.84 -14.78 -4.68
N THR A 331 18.12 -13.49 -4.92
CA THR A 331 19.35 -12.82 -4.48
C THR A 331 19.20 -12.10 -3.14
N GLU A 332 18.07 -12.26 -2.45
CA GLU A 332 17.66 -11.38 -1.34
C GLU A 332 17.78 -9.89 -1.73
N GLY A 333 17.52 -9.55 -2.99
CA GLY A 333 17.65 -8.17 -3.48
C GLY A 333 16.72 -7.18 -2.78
N PHE A 334 15.66 -7.70 -2.15
CA PHE A 334 14.78 -6.96 -1.25
C PHE A 334 15.20 -7.03 0.22
N GLY A 335 16.23 -7.78 0.62
CA GLY A 335 16.52 -8.02 2.04
C GLY A 335 15.41 -8.83 2.74
N ARG A 336 15.30 -8.68 4.07
CA ARG A 336 14.39 -9.49 4.90
C ARG A 336 12.92 -9.10 4.68
N PHE A 337 12.09 -10.07 4.30
CA PHE A 337 10.64 -9.91 4.23
C PHE A 337 10.01 -9.77 5.62
N VAL A 338 8.97 -8.94 5.67
CA VAL A 338 8.11 -8.69 6.82
C VAL A 338 6.73 -9.21 6.47
N ASP A 339 6.25 -10.16 7.25
CA ASP A 339 4.88 -10.67 7.15
C ASP A 339 3.91 -9.60 7.66
N MET A 340 3.21 -8.95 6.73
CA MET A 340 2.33 -7.83 7.08
C MET A 340 1.08 -8.25 7.85
N ASP A 341 0.69 -9.53 7.83
CA ASP A 341 -0.42 -9.99 8.65
C ASP A 341 -0.12 -9.84 10.14
N LYS A 342 1.11 -10.11 10.55
CA LYS A 342 1.54 -9.94 11.96
C LYS A 342 1.60 -8.47 12.37
N SER A 343 1.94 -7.60 11.43
CA SER A 343 1.98 -6.15 11.63
C SER A 343 0.54 -5.60 11.78
N LEU A 344 -0.38 -6.01 10.90
CA LEU A 344 -1.77 -5.51 10.88
C LEU A 344 -2.66 -6.06 11.99
N ASP A 345 -2.39 -7.26 12.50
CA ASP A 345 -3.17 -7.89 13.57
C ASP A 345 -2.78 -7.44 14.98
N GLU A 346 -1.71 -6.64 15.15
CA GLU A 346 -1.50 -5.94 16.42
C GLU A 346 -2.69 -5.01 16.64
N PRO A 347 -3.47 -5.20 17.73
CA PRO A 347 -4.66 -4.40 17.96
C PRO A 347 -4.28 -2.93 18.00
N LEU A 348 -5.01 -2.15 17.20
CA LEU A 348 -4.85 -0.71 17.06
C LEU A 348 -4.81 -0.01 18.41
#